data_AF-A0A7C7ZB82-F1
#
_entry.id   AF-A0A7C7ZB82-F1
#
_cell.length_a   1.000
_cell.length_b   1.000
_cell.length_c   1.000
_cell.angle_alpha   90.00
_cell.angle_beta   90.00
_cell.angle_gamma   90.00
#
_symmetry.space_group_name_H-M   'P 1'
#
loop_
_entity.id
_entity.type
_entity.pdbx_description
1 polymer ?
#
loop_
_entity_poly.entity_id
_entity_poly.type
_entity_poly.pdbx_seq_one_letter_code
_entity_poly.pdbx_strand_id
1 'polypeptide(L)'
;MAKFHGFRHCVTCKVNCTPGNFVDFESKRYCTACWIEENNPEHPELELIRQQVIDMAEEWKCAKWSRQEGPLPDGPRPARK
;
A
#
# COMPACT_ATOMS: atom_id res chain seq x y z
N MET A 1 -8.96 14.72 -13.58
CA MET A 1 -7.96 13.72 -13.11
C MET A 1 -8.58 12.96 -11.96
N ALA A 2 -8.67 11.63 -12.07
CA ALA A 2 -9.11 10.81 -10.94
C ALA A 2 -8.13 11.05 -9.79
N LYS A 3 -8.64 11.45 -8.62
CA LYS A 3 -7.81 11.55 -7.42
C LYS A 3 -7.36 10.14 -7.08
N PHE A 4 -6.08 9.85 -7.24
CA PHE A 4 -5.52 8.59 -6.77
C PHE A 4 -5.69 8.57 -5.24
N HIS A 5 -6.66 7.80 -4.75
CA HIS A 5 -7.03 7.78 -3.33
C HIS A 5 -6.05 6.99 -2.44
N GLY A 6 -4.93 6.54 -3.00
CA GLY A 6 -3.95 5.70 -2.33
C GLY A 6 -4.58 4.44 -1.70
N PHE A 7 -3.80 3.72 -0.90
CA PHE A 7 -4.32 2.61 -0.10
C PHE A 7 -4.86 3.09 1.26
N ARG A 8 -5.18 4.38 1.43
CA ARG A 8 -5.62 4.99 2.70
C ARG A 8 -4.55 4.84 3.81
N HIS A 9 -4.92 5.08 5.06
CA HIS A 9 -4.05 4.99 6.23
C HIS A 9 -4.59 3.96 7.23
N CYS A 10 -3.70 3.37 8.02
CA CYS A 10 -4.06 2.50 9.12
C CYS A 10 -4.88 3.27 10.18
N VAL A 11 -5.96 2.69 10.70
CA VAL A 11 -6.78 3.31 11.75
C VAL A 11 -6.02 3.47 13.07
N THR A 12 -5.09 2.56 13.38
CA THR A 12 -4.34 2.49 14.63
C THR A 12 -3.11 3.40 14.59
N CYS A 13 -2.13 3.13 13.72
CA CYS A 13 -0.86 3.86 13.70
C CYS A 13 -0.81 5.04 12.71
N LYS A 14 -1.87 5.26 11.91
CA LYS A 14 -1.98 6.35 10.90
C LYS A 14 -0.91 6.33 9.79
N VAL A 15 -0.06 5.31 9.71
CA VAL A 15 0.87 5.10 8.59
C VAL A 15 0.07 4.87 7.31
N ASN A 16 0.57 5.42 6.19
CA ASN A 16 0.00 5.19 4.87
C ASN A 16 0.14 3.72 4.51
N CYS A 17 -0.95 3.10 4.09
CA CYS A 17 -0.88 1.74 3.58
C CYS A 17 -0.20 1.73 2.20
N THR A 18 0.54 0.67 1.93
CA THR A 18 1.16 0.40 0.64
C THR A 18 0.56 -0.87 0.03
N PRO A 19 0.71 -1.13 -1.28
CA PRO A 19 0.21 -2.37 -1.87
C PRO A 19 0.75 -3.59 -1.10
N GLY A 20 -0.13 -4.49 -0.68
CA GLY A 20 0.24 -5.73 0.03
C GLY A 20 0.42 -5.62 1.55
N ASN A 21 0.42 -4.41 2.14
CA ASN A 21 0.67 -4.20 3.58
C ASN A 21 -0.54 -3.70 4.37
N PHE A 22 -1.75 -4.10 3.98
CA PHE A 22 -2.96 -3.73 4.70
C PHE A 22 -3.99 -4.84 4.72
N VAL A 23 -4.84 -4.79 5.74
CA VAL A 23 -6.00 -5.65 5.92
C VAL A 23 -7.21 -4.75 6.14
N ASP A 24 -8.29 -5.01 5.39
CA ASP A 24 -9.58 -4.40 5.67
C ASP A 24 -10.43 -5.34 6.51
N PHE A 25 -10.87 -4.86 7.67
CA PHE A 25 -11.75 -5.59 8.56
C PHE A 25 -12.84 -4.65 9.08
N GLU A 26 -14.11 -5.07 9.00
CA GLU A 26 -15.26 -4.28 9.47
C GLU A 26 -15.29 -2.83 8.96
N SER A 27 -14.99 -2.60 7.68
CA SER A 27 -14.88 -1.26 7.05
C SER A 27 -13.77 -0.36 7.61
N LYS A 28 -12.90 -0.88 8.48
CA LYS A 28 -11.68 -0.22 8.97
C LYS A 28 -10.47 -0.82 8.25
N ARG A 29 -9.46 0.02 8.01
CA ARG A 29 -8.20 -0.41 7.38
C ARG A 29 -7.09 -0.45 8.42
N TYR A 30 -6.42 -1.59 8.51
CA TYR A 30 -5.28 -1.82 9.39
C TYR A 30 -4.04 -2.05 8.54
N CYS A 31 -2.86 -1.60 9.00
CA CYS A 31 -1.63 -2.16 8.45
C CYS A 31 -1.46 -3.59 8.97
N THR A 32 -0.69 -4.41 8.25
CA THR A 32 -0.45 -5.81 8.62
C THR A 32 0.10 -5.94 10.04
N ALA A 33 1.01 -5.04 10.44
CA ALA A 33 1.57 -5.02 11.79
C ALA A 33 0.50 -4.80 12.88
N CYS A 34 -0.34 -3.76 12.76
CA CYS A 34 -1.40 -3.50 13.75
C CYS A 34 -2.47 -4.60 13.76
N TRP A 35 -2.77 -5.20 12.61
CA TRP A 35 -3.68 -6.33 12.56
C TRP A 35 -3.13 -7.56 13.30
N ILE A 36 -1.85 -7.88 13.11
CA ILE A 36 -1.18 -8.98 13.82
C ILE A 36 -1.06 -8.67 15.31
N GLU A 37 -0.72 -7.43 15.69
CA GLU A 37 -0.67 -7.01 17.10
C GLU A 37 -2.01 -7.21 17.81
N GLU A 38 -3.14 -6.91 17.16
CA GLU A 38 -4.48 -7.08 17.72
C GLU A 38 -4.91 -8.56 17.84
N ASN A 39 -4.48 -9.43 16.91
CA ASN A 39 -4.94 -10.83 16.84
C ASN A 39 -3.93 -11.86 17.39
N ASN A 40 -2.64 -11.53 17.37
CA ASN A 40 -1.52 -12.37 17.79
C ASN A 40 -0.36 -11.51 18.31
N PRO A 41 -0.48 -10.94 19.52
CA PRO A 41 0.52 -10.02 20.08
C PRO A 41 1.88 -10.70 20.34
N GLU A 42 1.93 -12.02 20.49
CA GLU A 42 3.16 -12.79 20.73
C GLU A 42 3.84 -13.24 19.43
N HIS A 43 3.43 -12.70 18.28
CA HIS A 43 4.06 -13.03 17.00
C HIS A 43 5.56 -12.68 17.02
N PRO A 44 6.47 -13.65 16.82
CA PRO A 44 7.91 -13.44 17.01
C PRO A 44 8.50 -12.40 16.04
N GLU A 45 7.86 -12.18 14.89
CA GLU A 45 8.31 -11.24 13.86
C GLU A 45 7.53 -9.91 13.85
N LEU A 46 6.72 -9.62 14.88
CA LEU A 46 5.86 -8.43 14.89
C LEU A 46 6.64 -7.14 14.62
N GLU A 47 7.79 -6.98 15.26
CA GLU A 47 8.62 -5.78 15.13
C GLU A 47 9.27 -5.67 13.74
N LEU A 48 9.66 -6.82 13.15
CA LEU A 48 10.18 -6.87 11.78
C LEU A 48 9.10 -6.42 10.79
N ILE A 49 7.87 -6.93 10.93
CA ILE A 49 6.75 -6.56 10.07
C ILE A 49 6.41 -5.08 10.24
N ARG A 50 6.47 -4.54 11.46
CA ARG A 50 6.27 -3.12 11.73
C ARG A 50 7.30 -2.25 11.00
N GLN A 51 8.58 -2.63 11.03
CA GLN A 51 9.63 -1.93 10.31
C GLN A 51 9.42 -1.99 8.78
N GLN A 52 9.09 -3.17 8.24
CA GLN A 52 8.79 -3.34 6.81
C GLN A 52 7.65 -2.44 6.33
N VAL A 53 6.58 -2.32 7.14
CA VAL A 53 5.45 -1.42 6.81
C VAL A 53 5.91 0.03 6.73
N ILE A 54 6.81 0.46 7.63
CA ILE A 54 7.35 1.83 7.65
C ILE A 54 8.25 2.06 6.44
N ASP A 55 9.19 1.15 6.18
CA ASP A 55 10.16 1.25 5.09
C ASP A 55 9.45 1.29 3.74
N MET A 56 8.48 0.40 3.53
CA MET A 56 7.69 0.40 2.30
C MET A 56 6.86 1.68 2.15
N ALA A 57 6.32 2.22 3.25
CA ALA A 57 5.58 3.49 3.21
C ALA A 57 6.49 4.69 2.90
N GLU A 58 7.77 4.63 3.26
CA GLU A 58 8.78 5.62 2.89
C GLU A 58 9.21 5.47 1.43
N GLU A 59 9.50 4.25 0.99
CA GLU A 59 9.86 3.95 -0.40
C GLU A 59 8.72 4.29 -1.36
N TRP A 60 7.47 3.99 -1.01
CA TRP A 60 6.30 4.31 -1.82
C TRP A 60 6.11 5.82 -2.02
N LYS A 61 6.50 6.66 -1.05
CA LYS A 61 6.52 8.13 -1.23
C LYS A 61 7.60 8.56 -2.22
N CYS A 62 8.66 7.78 -2.33
CA CYS A 62 9.83 8.03 -3.18
C CYS A 62 9.78 7.30 -4.53
N ALA A 63 8.75 6.46 -4.76
CA ALA A 63 8.47 5.80 -6.03
C ALA A 63 8.07 6.85 -7.08
N LYS A 64 9.08 7.60 -7.54
CA LYS A 64 9.02 8.45 -8.71
C LYS A 64 8.76 7.50 -9.88
N TRP A 65 7.59 7.59 -10.50
CA TRP A 65 7.24 6.86 -11.71
C TRP A 65 8.47 6.80 -12.63
N SER A 66 9.11 5.63 -12.68
CA SER A 66 10.34 5.48 -13.45
C SER A 66 9.88 5.23 -14.88
N ARG A 67 10.44 5.95 -15.85
CA ARG A 67 10.15 5.77 -17.28
C ARG A 67 10.49 4.36 -17.81
N GLN A 68 11.05 3.50 -16.96
CA GLN A 68 11.41 2.11 -17.25
C GLN A 68 10.20 1.16 -17.11
N GLU A 69 9.20 1.52 -16.28
CA GLU A 69 7.85 1.00 -16.41
C GLU A 69 7.28 1.66 -17.68
N GLY A 70 7.41 0.95 -18.80
CA GLY A 70 7.21 1.49 -20.14
C GLY A 70 5.89 2.25 -20.33
N PRO A 71 5.77 3.03 -21.42
CA PRO A 71 4.53 3.74 -21.71
C PRO A 71 3.35 2.78 -21.60
N LEU A 72 2.24 3.28 -21.03
CA LEU A 72 0.97 2.54 -21.03
C LEU A 72 0.77 1.95 -22.42
N PRO A 73 0.44 0.64 -22.54
CA PRO A 73 0.31 0.00 -23.84
C PRO A 73 -0.64 0.83 -24.70
N ASP A 74 -0.23 1.08 -25.95
CA ASP A 74 -1.07 1.81 -26.90
C ASP A 74 -2.44 1.15 -26.92
N GLY A 75 -3.46 1.92 -26.52
CA GLY A 75 -4.84 1.48 -26.59
C GLY A 75 -5.21 1.07 -28.03
N PRO A 76 -6.30 0.31 -28.21
CA PRO A 76 -6.73 -0.10 -29.54
C PRO A 76 -6.84 1.12 -30.46
N ARG A 77 -6.21 1.05 -31.63
CA ARG A 77 -6.20 2.13 -32.61
C ARG A 77 -7.65 2.51 -32.94
N PRO A 78 -7.99 3.82 -33.00
CA PRO A 78 -9.33 4.23 -33.36
C PRO A 78 -9.70 3.64 -34.72
N ALA A 79 -10.89 3.04 -34.81
CA ALA A 79 -11.37 2.35 -36.01
C ALA A 79 -11.64 3.28 -37.21
N ARG A 80 -11.45 4.60 -37.05
CA ARG A 80 -11.64 5.59 -38.12
C ARG A 80 -10.36 6.39 -38.30
N LYS A 81 -9.88 6.41 -39.55
CA LYS A 81 -8.78 7.27 -40.03
C LYS A 81 -9.21 8.72 -40.08
#